data_AF-A0A5D0SCQ7-F1
#
_entry.id   AF-A0A5D0SCQ7-F1
#
_cell.length_a   1.000
_cell.length_b   1.000
_cell.length_c   1.000
_cell.angle_alpha   90.00
_cell.angle_beta   90.00
_cell.angle_gamma   90.00
#
_symmetry.space_group_name_H-M   'P 1'
#
loop_
_entity.id
_entity.type
_entity.pdbx_description
1 polymer ?
#
loop_
_entity_poly.entity_id
_entity_poly.type
_entity_poly.pdbx_seq_one_letter_code
_entity_poly.pdbx_strand_id
1 'polypeptide(L)'
;MTALANDTVSLVADIGGTNTRVALARGTAILPDTIRRFANAERSGLGAVLDEYLASHGNVACAGACVAVAGPVHDGCATLTNLDWTIDRETVAMATKAKTVAILNDLQAQGHALDHIDPGNLRPVLSGDHGGTHAAKLVIGVGTGFNAAPVYNTETGRYVPPAEAGHGNLPIRSDDDLRLSRFVEATQGFSSVEDVLSGRGLSRIYAWVSSEAGTPRDLPPSAIMEALASSSAPLAQDAARAFVRMLGTVTGNLALQCLPFGGIYLVGGVARAFAPYLGQFGFGDAFRDKGRFAGFMDQFAVSVVEDDYAALTGCACHLDGLT
;
A
#
# COMPACT_ATOMS: atom_id res chain seq x y z
N MET A 1 15.16 30.16 -7.84
CA MET A 1 15.87 29.05 -7.17
C MET A 1 16.57 29.61 -5.94
N THR A 2 15.89 29.61 -4.81
CA THR A 2 16.48 29.97 -3.52
C THR A 2 17.37 28.81 -3.10
N ALA A 3 18.66 29.07 -2.87
CA ALA A 3 19.60 28.04 -2.44
C ALA A 3 19.10 27.40 -1.13
N LEU A 4 18.88 26.09 -1.14
CA LEU A 4 18.55 25.33 0.07
C LEU A 4 19.79 25.37 0.98
N ALA A 5 19.66 25.94 2.18
CA ALA A 5 20.73 25.91 3.17
C ALA A 5 21.02 24.46 3.58
N ASN A 6 22.29 24.04 3.44
CA ASN A 6 22.80 22.76 3.89
C ASN A 6 22.42 22.55 5.37
N ASP A 7 21.89 21.36 5.71
CA ASP A 7 21.45 20.92 7.05
C ASP A 7 19.98 21.14 7.45
N THR A 8 19.08 21.58 6.55
CA THR A 8 17.63 21.73 6.89
C THR A 8 16.66 20.86 6.10
N VAL A 9 17.16 20.00 5.20
CA VAL A 9 16.31 19.12 4.39
C VAL A 9 16.72 17.66 4.54
N SER A 10 15.75 16.77 4.46
CA SER A 10 15.94 15.33 4.41
C SER A 10 15.61 14.80 3.03
N LEU A 11 16.30 13.76 2.58
CA LEU A 11 15.95 13.04 1.36
C LEU A 11 14.95 11.93 1.70
N VAL A 12 13.87 11.82 0.94
CA VAL A 12 12.94 10.71 1.04
C VAL A 12 12.78 10.04 -0.31
N ALA A 13 12.67 8.71 -0.32
CA ALA A 13 12.40 7.95 -1.53
C ALA A 13 11.35 6.86 -1.33
N ASP A 14 10.60 6.58 -2.38
CA ASP A 14 9.63 5.49 -2.51
C ASP A 14 10.07 4.64 -3.71
N ILE A 15 10.55 3.42 -3.42
CA ILE A 15 11.21 2.53 -4.38
C ILE A 15 10.27 1.36 -4.67
N GLY A 16 9.56 1.46 -5.79
CA GLY A 16 8.73 0.38 -6.31
C GLY A 16 9.50 -0.55 -7.25
N GLY A 17 8.82 -1.58 -7.78
CA GLY A 17 9.45 -2.55 -8.69
C GLY A 17 9.88 -1.97 -10.04
N THR A 18 9.22 -0.93 -10.54
CA THR A 18 9.49 -0.36 -11.88
C THR A 18 10.01 1.07 -11.82
N ASN A 19 9.66 1.82 -10.78
CA ASN A 19 10.00 3.23 -10.67
C ASN A 19 10.39 3.58 -9.24
N THR A 20 11.26 4.57 -9.12
CA THR A 20 11.63 5.21 -7.86
C THR A 20 11.16 6.65 -7.89
N ARG A 21 10.51 7.11 -6.81
CA ARG A 21 10.21 8.52 -6.59
C ARG A 21 11.15 9.04 -5.51
N VAL A 22 11.73 10.20 -5.71
CA VAL A 22 12.63 10.86 -4.76
C VAL A 22 12.16 12.30 -4.55
N ALA A 23 12.20 12.77 -3.31
CA ALA A 23 11.89 14.15 -2.95
C ALA A 23 12.79 14.65 -1.81
N LEU A 24 12.86 15.96 -1.65
CA LEU A 24 13.36 16.60 -0.45
C LEU A 24 12.20 16.95 0.48
N ALA A 25 12.41 16.85 1.78
CA ALA A 25 11.46 17.19 2.83
C ALA A 25 12.06 18.17 3.83
N ARG A 26 11.22 19.00 4.46
CA ARG A 26 11.58 19.85 5.60
C ARG A 26 10.70 19.45 6.78
N GLY A 27 11.29 18.81 7.79
CA GLY A 27 10.52 18.09 8.80
C GLY A 27 9.63 17.03 8.13
N THR A 28 8.35 17.02 8.45
CA THR A 28 7.35 16.12 7.86
C THR A 28 6.80 16.58 6.50
N ALA A 29 7.13 17.80 6.05
CA ALA A 29 6.56 18.38 4.83
C ALA A 29 7.42 18.09 3.58
N ILE A 30 6.84 17.43 2.58
CA ILE A 30 7.46 17.22 1.26
C ILE A 30 7.55 18.55 0.50
N LEU A 31 8.67 18.80 -0.19
CA LEU A 31 8.84 19.93 -1.10
C LEU A 31 8.38 19.53 -2.52
N PRO A 32 7.19 19.95 -2.98
CA PRO A 32 6.58 19.38 -4.19
C PRO A 32 7.41 19.57 -5.46
N ASP A 33 8.04 20.74 -5.61
CA ASP A 33 8.88 21.08 -6.77
C ASP A 33 10.15 20.23 -6.88
N THR A 34 10.46 19.47 -5.83
CA THR A 34 11.64 18.59 -5.80
C THR A 34 11.29 17.13 -6.12
N ILE A 35 10.01 16.79 -6.26
CA ILE A 35 9.59 15.41 -6.53
C ILE A 35 10.06 15.03 -7.94
N ARG A 36 10.85 13.96 -8.03
CA ARG A 36 11.33 13.40 -9.30
C ARG A 36 11.11 11.89 -9.36
N ARG A 37 10.72 11.42 -10.53
CA ARG A 37 10.54 9.99 -10.83
C ARG A 37 11.65 9.49 -11.73
N PHE A 38 12.14 8.29 -11.43
CA PHE A 38 13.17 7.58 -12.17
C PHE A 38 12.61 6.22 -12.61
N ALA A 39 12.85 5.85 -13.87
CA ALA A 39 12.60 4.50 -14.36
C ALA A 39 13.75 3.59 -13.89
N ASN A 40 13.44 2.58 -13.09
CA ASN A 40 14.49 1.76 -12.46
C ASN A 40 15.30 0.96 -13.49
N ALA A 41 14.67 0.55 -14.60
CA ALA A 41 15.32 -0.20 -15.66
C ALA A 41 16.46 0.56 -16.37
N GLU A 42 16.51 1.88 -16.22
CA GLU A 42 17.55 2.74 -16.81
C GLU A 42 18.67 3.10 -15.82
N ARG A 43 18.75 2.41 -14.68
CA ARG A 43 19.66 2.76 -13.58
C ARG A 43 20.39 1.53 -13.07
N SER A 44 21.66 1.70 -12.71
CA SER A 44 22.52 0.61 -12.23
C SER A 44 22.27 0.23 -10.76
N GLY A 45 21.57 1.05 -10.01
CA GLY A 45 21.32 0.86 -8.58
C GLY A 45 20.73 2.10 -7.93
N LEU A 46 20.36 1.98 -6.65
CA LEU A 46 19.82 3.10 -5.87
C LEU A 46 20.83 4.24 -5.74
N GLY A 47 22.12 3.95 -5.52
CA GLY A 47 23.16 4.98 -5.41
C GLY A 47 23.17 5.92 -6.63
N ALA A 48 23.12 5.36 -7.84
CA ALA A 48 23.09 6.15 -9.08
C ALA A 48 21.83 7.03 -9.19
N VAL A 49 20.67 6.56 -8.70
CA VAL A 49 19.44 7.36 -8.65
C VAL A 49 19.61 8.55 -7.70
N LEU A 50 20.13 8.30 -6.49
CA LEU A 50 20.29 9.33 -5.47
C LEU A 50 21.35 10.36 -5.86
N ASP A 51 22.47 9.93 -6.44
CA ASP A 51 23.53 10.82 -6.94
C ASP A 51 23.01 11.73 -8.06
N GLU A 52 22.30 11.17 -9.05
CA GLU A 52 21.69 11.96 -10.13
C GLU A 52 20.67 12.96 -9.59
N TYR A 53 19.83 12.52 -8.64
CA TYR A 53 18.84 13.37 -8.00
C TYR A 53 19.49 14.55 -7.27
N LEU A 54 20.48 14.29 -6.41
CA LEU A 54 21.15 15.32 -5.62
C LEU A 54 21.97 16.26 -6.49
N ALA A 55 22.63 15.76 -7.54
CA ALA A 55 23.33 16.58 -8.52
C ALA A 55 22.39 17.61 -9.18
N SER A 56 21.14 17.21 -9.49
CA SER A 56 20.13 18.12 -10.05
C SER A 56 19.61 19.17 -9.05
N HIS A 57 19.90 19.00 -7.75
CA HIS A 57 19.52 19.92 -6.67
C HIS A 57 20.74 20.60 -6.02
N GLY A 58 21.86 20.71 -6.74
CA GLY A 58 23.05 21.42 -6.28
C GLY A 58 23.87 20.69 -5.21
N ASN A 59 23.72 19.36 -5.11
CA ASN A 59 24.39 18.51 -4.13
C ASN A 59 24.18 18.96 -2.68
N VAL A 60 22.93 19.34 -2.35
CA VAL A 60 22.54 19.70 -0.99
C VAL A 60 22.90 18.58 -0.01
N ALA A 61 23.47 18.95 1.13
CA ALA A 61 23.71 18.01 2.23
C ALA A 61 22.40 17.75 2.98
N CYS A 62 22.00 16.48 3.08
CA CYS A 62 20.78 16.07 3.75
C CYS A 62 21.01 15.82 5.24
N ALA A 63 20.14 16.36 6.10
CA ALA A 63 20.17 16.09 7.54
C ALA A 63 19.84 14.62 7.86
N GLY A 64 18.89 14.05 7.12
CA GLY A 64 18.50 12.65 7.16
C GLY A 64 18.14 12.09 5.79
N ALA A 65 18.09 10.76 5.67
CA ALA A 65 17.63 10.08 4.47
C ALA A 65 16.76 8.86 4.81
N CYS A 66 15.59 8.73 4.20
CA CYS A 66 14.72 7.58 4.40
C CYS A 66 14.18 7.05 3.10
N VAL A 67 14.32 5.75 2.90
CA VAL A 67 13.85 5.09 1.69
C VAL A 67 12.84 4.00 2.06
N ALA A 68 11.69 4.02 1.39
CA ALA A 68 10.69 2.98 1.44
C ALA A 68 10.91 2.02 0.27
N VAL A 69 10.86 0.71 0.53
CA VAL A 69 11.11 -0.33 -0.48
C VAL A 69 9.94 -1.28 -0.57
N ALA A 70 9.50 -1.56 -1.79
CA ALA A 70 8.53 -2.61 -2.07
C ALA A 70 9.17 -4.00 -1.88
N GLY A 71 9.02 -4.56 -0.68
CA GLY A 71 9.55 -5.86 -0.28
C GLY A 71 9.95 -5.92 1.19
N PRO A 72 10.35 -7.10 1.68
CA PRO A 72 10.74 -7.28 3.07
C PRO A 72 12.04 -6.51 3.37
N VAL A 73 12.06 -5.86 4.54
CA VAL A 73 13.25 -5.19 5.08
C VAL A 73 13.72 -5.96 6.31
N HIS A 74 14.95 -6.45 6.29
CA HIS A 74 15.56 -7.18 7.39
C HIS A 74 16.91 -6.57 7.74
N ASP A 75 17.14 -6.28 9.02
CA ASP A 75 18.37 -5.67 9.53
C ASP A 75 18.83 -4.41 8.78
N GLY A 76 17.87 -3.62 8.30
CA GLY A 76 18.15 -2.39 7.52
C GLY A 76 18.66 -2.66 6.11
N CYS A 77 18.41 -3.85 5.57
CA CYS A 77 18.69 -4.23 4.20
C CYS A 77 17.40 -4.66 3.50
N ALA A 78 17.26 -4.31 2.23
CA ALA A 78 16.18 -4.75 1.36
C ALA A 78 16.76 -5.14 -0.01
N THR A 79 16.12 -6.10 -0.68
CA THR A 79 16.53 -6.53 -2.03
C THR A 79 15.35 -6.39 -2.98
N LEU A 80 15.52 -5.62 -4.05
CA LEU A 80 14.58 -5.64 -5.17
C LEU A 80 14.97 -6.80 -6.09
N THR A 81 14.36 -7.95 -5.84
CA THR A 81 14.63 -9.20 -6.58
C THR A 81 14.48 -9.08 -8.09
N ASN A 82 13.60 -8.20 -8.58
CA ASN A 82 13.40 -7.97 -10.01
C ASN A 82 14.54 -7.18 -10.70
N LEU A 83 15.41 -6.51 -9.94
CA LEU A 83 16.44 -5.60 -10.45
C LEU A 83 17.84 -5.87 -9.89
N ASP A 84 17.98 -6.86 -9.00
CA ASP A 84 19.21 -7.18 -8.27
C ASP A 84 19.80 -5.97 -7.51
N TRP A 85 18.95 -5.04 -7.08
CA TRP A 85 19.38 -3.91 -6.25
C TRP A 85 19.40 -4.33 -4.79
N THR A 86 20.57 -4.21 -4.17
CA THR A 86 20.69 -4.21 -2.71
C THR A 86 20.54 -2.79 -2.20
N ILE A 87 19.63 -2.60 -1.27
CA ILE A 87 19.37 -1.33 -0.60
C ILE A 87 19.74 -1.51 0.86
N ASP A 88 20.85 -0.90 1.26
CA ASP A 88 21.34 -0.90 2.63
C ASP A 88 21.61 0.52 3.12
N ARG A 89 21.76 0.65 4.44
CA ARG A 89 21.96 1.96 5.09
C ARG A 89 23.25 2.62 4.64
N GLU A 90 24.29 1.86 4.34
CA GLU A 90 25.60 2.38 3.96
C GLU A 90 25.54 3.05 2.58
N THR A 91 24.91 2.40 1.60
CA THR A 91 24.67 2.92 0.25
C THR A 91 23.89 4.23 0.29
N VAL A 92 22.81 4.28 1.08
CA VAL A 92 22.00 5.50 1.24
C VAL A 92 22.80 6.60 1.95
N ALA A 93 23.55 6.27 3.01
CA ALA A 93 24.38 7.22 3.74
C ALA A 93 25.48 7.82 2.85
N MET A 94 26.17 6.99 2.06
CA MET A 94 27.24 7.44 1.16
C MET A 94 26.71 8.40 0.09
N ALA A 95 25.59 8.07 -0.56
CA ALA A 95 25.01 8.91 -1.61
C ALA A 95 24.47 10.24 -1.05
N THR A 96 23.80 10.20 0.10
CA THR A 96 23.11 11.38 0.67
C THR A 96 23.95 12.22 1.62
N LYS A 97 25.07 11.65 2.11
CA LYS A 97 25.88 12.19 3.21
C LYS A 97 25.10 12.39 4.52
N ALA A 98 23.92 11.79 4.63
CA ALA A 98 23.08 11.89 5.81
C ALA A 98 23.67 11.08 6.98
N LYS A 99 23.55 11.64 8.19
CA LYS A 99 23.96 10.95 9.42
C LYS A 99 22.87 10.00 9.93
N THR A 100 21.61 10.41 9.77
CA THR A 100 20.45 9.60 10.12
C THR A 100 19.90 8.96 8.85
N VAL A 101 19.96 7.65 8.77
CA VAL A 101 19.42 6.88 7.63
C VAL A 101 18.39 5.88 8.13
N ALA A 102 17.25 5.79 7.47
CA ALA A 102 16.23 4.79 7.72
C ALA A 102 15.82 4.07 6.42
N ILE A 103 15.46 2.79 6.56
CA ILE A 103 14.93 1.97 5.48
C ILE A 103 13.65 1.35 6.00
N LEU A 104 12.55 1.57 5.28
CA LEU A 104 11.22 1.07 5.63
C LEU A 104 10.71 0.15 4.54
N ASN A 105 9.84 -0.77 4.91
CA ASN A 105 8.94 -1.36 3.93
C ASN A 105 7.94 -0.30 3.42
N ASP A 106 7.49 -0.44 2.17
CA ASP A 106 6.52 0.45 1.53
C ASP A 106 5.21 0.63 2.32
N LEU A 107 4.65 -0.45 2.85
CA LEU A 107 3.45 -0.37 3.69
C LEU A 107 3.73 0.33 5.03
N GLN A 108 4.92 0.15 5.62
CA GLN A 108 5.30 0.87 6.83
C GLN A 108 5.36 2.38 6.58
N ALA A 109 5.93 2.80 5.45
CA ALA A 109 5.95 4.20 5.06
C ALA A 109 4.52 4.74 4.91
N GLN A 110 3.63 4.04 4.23
CA GLN A 110 2.21 4.40 4.15
C GLN A 110 1.55 4.51 5.53
N GLY A 111 1.85 3.58 6.43
CA GLY A 111 1.39 3.62 7.82
C GLY A 111 1.92 4.83 8.59
N HIS A 112 3.17 5.25 8.36
CA HIS A 112 3.73 6.46 8.96
C HIS A 112 3.10 7.75 8.45
N ALA A 113 2.49 7.73 7.26
CA ALA A 113 1.83 8.89 6.67
C ALA A 113 0.44 9.19 7.26
N LEU A 114 -0.23 8.21 7.90
CA LEU A 114 -1.59 8.42 8.44
C LEU A 114 -1.59 9.60 9.44
N ASP A 115 -2.60 10.47 9.43
CA ASP A 115 -2.65 11.78 10.13
C ASP A 115 -1.88 12.94 9.45
N HIS A 116 -1.00 12.68 8.49
CA HIS A 116 -0.31 13.71 7.69
C HIS A 116 -0.80 13.77 6.23
N ILE A 117 -1.72 12.88 5.86
CA ILE A 117 -2.40 12.91 4.56
C ILE A 117 -3.47 14.00 4.61
N ASP A 118 -3.51 14.84 3.57
CA ASP A 118 -4.57 15.83 3.40
C ASP A 118 -5.95 15.13 3.41
N PRO A 119 -6.91 15.53 4.25
CA PRO A 119 -8.26 14.99 4.23
C PRO A 119 -8.93 15.03 2.84
N GLY A 120 -8.57 15.98 1.97
CA GLY A 120 -9.02 16.04 0.57
C GLY A 120 -8.55 14.86 -0.29
N ASN A 121 -7.50 14.16 0.14
CA ASN A 121 -7.00 12.92 -0.48
C ASN A 121 -7.53 11.66 0.21
N LEU A 122 -8.55 11.77 1.07
CA LEU A 122 -9.20 10.63 1.72
C LEU A 122 -10.62 10.49 1.19
N ARG A 123 -10.85 9.44 0.40
CA ARG A 123 -12.18 9.10 -0.09
C ARG A 123 -12.89 8.20 0.93
N PRO A 124 -13.97 8.66 1.59
CA PRO A 124 -14.70 7.84 2.55
C PRO A 124 -15.42 6.69 1.84
N VAL A 125 -15.38 5.50 2.44
CA VAL A 125 -16.08 4.29 1.98
C VAL A 125 -17.14 3.86 2.98
N LEU A 126 -16.75 3.73 4.26
CA LEU A 126 -17.66 3.45 5.38
C LEU A 126 -17.46 4.53 6.44
N SER A 127 -18.58 5.07 6.93
CA SER A 127 -18.58 5.93 8.11
C SER A 127 -18.33 5.09 9.38
N GLY A 128 -17.71 5.71 10.37
CA GLY A 128 -17.45 5.13 11.69
C GLY A 128 -16.76 6.16 12.59
N ASP A 129 -16.43 5.74 13.80
CA ASP A 129 -15.68 6.58 14.73
C ASP A 129 -14.21 6.67 14.30
N HIS A 130 -13.58 7.79 14.59
CA HIS A 130 -12.14 8.03 14.33
C HIS A 130 -11.30 8.00 15.61
N GLY A 131 -11.90 7.54 16.72
CA GLY A 131 -11.22 7.35 18.00
C GLY A 131 -10.52 8.61 18.53
N GLY A 132 -9.72 8.43 19.59
CA GLY A 132 -8.77 9.44 20.05
C GLY A 132 -7.40 9.32 19.37
N THR A 133 -6.48 10.23 19.68
CA THR A 133 -5.13 10.28 19.09
C THR A 133 -4.33 8.96 19.20
N HIS A 134 -4.57 8.17 20.25
CA HIS A 134 -3.93 6.87 20.49
C HIS A 134 -4.72 5.66 19.99
N ALA A 135 -5.87 5.89 19.34
CA ALA A 135 -6.63 4.79 18.75
C ALA A 135 -5.79 4.13 17.65
N ALA A 136 -5.73 2.80 17.67
CA ALA A 136 -5.06 2.04 16.64
C ALA A 136 -5.69 2.33 15.29
N LYS A 137 -4.86 2.43 14.25
CA LYS A 137 -5.31 2.50 12.86
C LYS A 137 -4.89 1.23 12.13
N LEU A 138 -5.41 1.01 10.93
CA LEU A 138 -5.00 -0.08 10.07
C LEU A 138 -4.74 0.44 8.67
N VAL A 139 -3.54 0.23 8.14
CA VAL A 139 -3.25 0.45 6.72
C VAL A 139 -3.35 -0.88 5.99
N ILE A 140 -4.07 -0.92 4.86
CA ILE A 140 -4.21 -2.09 4.00
C ILE A 140 -3.78 -1.70 2.59
N GLY A 141 -2.66 -2.25 2.13
CA GLY A 141 -2.17 -2.08 0.77
C GLY A 141 -2.80 -3.08 -0.18
N VAL A 142 -3.44 -2.58 -1.24
CA VAL A 142 -3.96 -3.37 -2.36
C VAL A 142 -3.40 -2.80 -3.67
N GLY A 143 -2.44 -3.51 -4.25
CA GLY A 143 -1.70 -3.05 -5.43
C GLY A 143 -1.18 -4.23 -6.24
N THR A 144 0.13 -4.26 -6.51
CA THR A 144 0.79 -5.43 -7.11
C THR A 144 0.64 -6.67 -6.23
N GLY A 145 0.65 -6.47 -4.91
CA GLY A 145 0.37 -7.47 -3.88
C GLY A 145 -0.71 -7.01 -2.90
N PHE A 146 -0.81 -7.73 -1.78
CA PHE A 146 -1.66 -7.39 -0.64
C PHE A 146 -0.86 -7.42 0.65
N ASN A 147 -0.98 -6.38 1.48
CA ASN A 147 -0.45 -6.44 2.83
C ASN A 147 -1.25 -5.54 3.76
N ALA A 148 -1.17 -5.77 5.07
CA ALA A 148 -1.86 -4.98 6.08
C ALA A 148 -1.03 -4.87 7.35
N ALA A 149 -0.98 -3.67 7.94
CA ALA A 149 -0.24 -3.40 9.16
C ALA A 149 -1.07 -2.49 10.08
N PRO A 150 -1.20 -2.83 11.37
CA PRO A 150 -1.74 -1.88 12.33
C PRO A 150 -0.78 -0.70 12.48
N VAL A 151 -1.29 0.45 12.88
CA VAL A 151 -0.51 1.66 13.12
C VAL A 151 -0.85 2.17 14.51
N TYR A 152 0.18 2.30 15.35
CA TYR A 152 0.04 2.71 16.74
C TYR A 152 0.70 4.06 16.95
N ASN A 153 -0.04 5.01 17.52
CA ASN A 153 0.53 6.23 18.08
C ASN A 153 0.84 5.97 19.55
N THR A 154 2.12 5.79 19.89
CA THR A 154 2.58 5.54 21.27
C THR A 154 3.11 6.82 21.90
N GLU A 155 3.36 6.83 23.21
CA GLU A 155 3.98 7.97 23.91
C GLU A 155 5.38 8.30 23.36
N THR A 156 6.08 7.31 22.81
CA THR A 156 7.43 7.47 22.23
C THR A 156 7.41 7.66 20.72
N GLY A 157 6.25 7.93 20.13
CA GLY A 157 6.08 8.14 18.69
C GLY A 157 5.31 7.02 17.99
N ARG A 158 5.24 7.11 16.66
CA ARG A 158 4.49 6.16 15.86
C ARG A 158 5.25 4.86 15.65
N TYR A 159 4.56 3.75 15.81
CA TYR A 159 5.05 2.41 15.50
C TYR A 159 4.17 1.73 14.45
N VAL A 160 4.79 1.26 13.37
CA VAL A 160 4.16 0.43 12.34
C VAL A 160 4.93 -0.89 12.29
N PRO A 161 4.43 -1.98 12.91
CA PRO A 161 5.13 -3.25 12.89
C PRO A 161 5.25 -3.79 11.46
N PRO A 162 6.35 -4.50 11.13
CA PRO A 162 6.44 -5.24 9.89
C PRO A 162 5.35 -6.32 9.86
N ALA A 163 4.76 -6.54 8.70
CA ALA A 163 3.69 -7.51 8.50
C ALA A 163 3.78 -8.10 7.10
N GLU A 164 3.25 -9.31 6.94
CA GLU A 164 3.09 -10.01 5.66
C GLU A 164 1.68 -10.63 5.60
N ALA A 165 0.68 -9.83 5.95
CA ALA A 165 -0.68 -10.29 6.19
C ALA A 165 -1.36 -10.88 4.94
N GLY A 166 -0.89 -10.51 3.73
CA GLY A 166 -1.40 -11.05 2.47
C GLY A 166 -1.03 -12.50 2.19
N HIS A 167 0.02 -13.01 2.82
CA HIS A 167 0.45 -14.40 2.66
C HIS A 167 -0.31 -15.37 3.58
N GLY A 168 -1.21 -14.87 4.43
CA GLY A 168 -2.17 -15.70 5.15
C GLY A 168 -3.18 -16.38 4.23
N ASN A 169 -3.85 -17.42 4.72
CA ASN A 169 -4.83 -18.18 3.95
C ASN A 169 -6.04 -17.33 3.54
N LEU A 170 -6.59 -17.60 2.35
CA LEU A 170 -7.84 -17.00 1.89
C LEU A 170 -9.01 -17.41 2.82
N PRO A 171 -9.86 -16.48 3.29
CA PRO A 171 -11.01 -16.84 4.13
C PRO A 171 -12.14 -17.46 3.29
N ILE A 172 -12.78 -18.49 3.84
CA ILE A 172 -13.91 -19.19 3.21
C ILE A 172 -15.19 -18.90 4.00
N ARG A 173 -16.12 -18.16 3.40
CA ARG A 173 -17.42 -17.82 4.01
C ARG A 173 -18.61 -18.45 3.28
N SER A 174 -18.45 -18.74 1.99
CA SER A 174 -19.46 -19.39 1.13
C SER A 174 -18.86 -20.52 0.29
N ASP A 175 -19.73 -21.32 -0.34
CA ASP A 175 -19.31 -22.35 -1.30
C ASP A 175 -18.57 -21.75 -2.50
N ASP A 176 -18.90 -20.51 -2.89
CA ASP A 176 -18.19 -19.79 -3.96
C ASP A 176 -16.76 -19.45 -3.54
N ASP A 177 -16.55 -19.02 -2.29
CA ASP A 177 -15.20 -18.80 -1.74
C ASP A 177 -14.38 -20.10 -1.78
N LEU A 178 -15.00 -21.22 -1.42
CA LEU A 178 -14.34 -22.53 -1.46
C LEU A 178 -13.93 -22.92 -2.89
N ARG A 179 -14.81 -22.69 -3.88
CA ARG A 179 -14.50 -22.98 -5.29
C ARG A 179 -13.40 -22.06 -5.83
N LEU A 180 -13.44 -20.76 -5.52
CA LEU A 180 -12.38 -19.82 -5.87
C LEU A 180 -11.04 -20.22 -5.23
N SER A 181 -11.04 -20.56 -3.93
CA SER A 181 -9.84 -21.01 -3.22
C SER A 181 -9.22 -22.25 -3.89
N ARG A 182 -10.04 -23.26 -4.23
CA ARG A 182 -9.58 -24.45 -4.94
C ARG A 182 -9.05 -24.15 -6.34
N PHE A 183 -9.69 -23.23 -7.05
CA PHE A 183 -9.24 -22.79 -8.37
C PHE A 183 -7.84 -22.15 -8.30
N VAL A 184 -7.62 -21.27 -7.31
CA VAL A 184 -6.32 -20.64 -7.08
C VAL A 184 -5.27 -21.68 -6.65
N GLU A 185 -5.62 -22.51 -5.66
CA GLU A 185 -4.74 -23.56 -5.13
C GLU A 185 -4.28 -24.56 -6.19
N ALA A 186 -5.15 -24.92 -7.15
CA ALA A 186 -4.79 -25.82 -8.24
C ALA A 186 -3.59 -25.33 -9.09
N THR A 187 -3.31 -24.03 -9.09
CA THR A 187 -2.18 -23.44 -9.84
C THR A 187 -0.99 -23.06 -8.97
N GLN A 188 -1.20 -22.74 -7.69
CA GLN A 188 -0.16 -22.20 -6.80
C GLN A 188 0.23 -23.16 -5.66
N GLY A 189 -0.52 -24.24 -5.44
CA GLY A 189 -0.35 -25.16 -4.30
C GLY A 189 -0.81 -24.59 -2.95
N PHE A 190 -1.13 -23.30 -2.89
CA PHE A 190 -1.68 -22.60 -1.73
C PHE A 190 -2.55 -21.43 -2.21
N SER A 191 -3.61 -21.10 -1.47
CA SER A 191 -4.47 -19.95 -1.77
C SER A 191 -4.32 -18.90 -0.67
N SER A 192 -3.48 -17.89 -0.94
CA SER A 192 -3.29 -16.76 -0.03
C SER A 192 -4.31 -15.65 -0.29
N VAL A 193 -4.42 -14.71 0.66
CA VAL A 193 -5.18 -13.47 0.48
C VAL A 193 -4.66 -12.67 -0.72
N GLU A 194 -3.33 -12.52 -0.85
CA GLU A 194 -2.69 -11.81 -1.95
C GLU A 194 -3.00 -12.44 -3.31
N ASP A 195 -3.14 -13.77 -3.35
CA ASP A 195 -3.43 -14.47 -4.60
C ASP A 195 -4.77 -14.07 -5.23
N VAL A 196 -5.67 -13.51 -4.43
CA VAL A 196 -7.00 -13.03 -4.84
C VAL A 196 -7.08 -11.50 -4.78
N LEU A 197 -6.51 -10.86 -3.76
CA LEU A 197 -6.61 -9.42 -3.49
C LEU A 197 -5.39 -8.64 -3.97
N SER A 198 -5.04 -8.81 -5.23
CA SER A 198 -3.98 -8.04 -5.90
C SER A 198 -4.36 -7.77 -7.34
N GLY A 199 -3.56 -6.99 -8.06
CA GLY A 199 -3.73 -6.82 -9.51
C GLY A 199 -3.76 -8.16 -10.22
N ARG A 200 -2.79 -9.05 -9.94
CA ARG A 200 -2.76 -10.41 -10.48
C ARG A 200 -3.93 -11.26 -9.98
N GLY A 201 -4.36 -11.05 -8.74
CA GLY A 201 -5.53 -11.70 -8.17
C GLY A 201 -6.83 -11.38 -8.91
N LEU A 202 -7.02 -10.15 -9.39
CA LEU A 202 -8.17 -9.80 -10.22
C LEU A 202 -8.23 -10.62 -11.52
N SER A 203 -7.09 -10.80 -12.20
CA SER A 203 -7.01 -11.67 -13.38
C SER A 203 -7.39 -13.11 -13.05
N ARG A 204 -6.96 -13.63 -11.90
CA ARG A 204 -7.30 -15.00 -11.46
C ARG A 204 -8.79 -15.13 -11.13
N ILE A 205 -9.39 -14.14 -10.48
CA ILE A 205 -10.84 -14.14 -10.23
C ILE A 205 -11.60 -14.12 -11.56
N TYR A 206 -11.17 -13.30 -12.53
CA TYR A 206 -11.81 -13.28 -13.85
C TYR A 206 -11.69 -14.62 -14.57
N ALA A 207 -10.52 -15.25 -14.53
CA ALA A 207 -10.30 -16.59 -15.07
C ALA A 207 -11.24 -17.62 -14.41
N TRP A 208 -11.38 -17.57 -13.09
CA TRP A 208 -12.31 -18.42 -12.33
C TRP A 208 -13.75 -18.20 -12.75
N VAL A 209 -14.26 -16.97 -12.72
CA VAL A 209 -15.64 -16.63 -13.09
C VAL A 209 -15.94 -17.04 -14.54
N SER A 210 -15.01 -16.78 -15.46
CA SER A 210 -15.18 -17.16 -16.87
C SER A 210 -15.20 -18.69 -17.07
N SER A 211 -14.45 -19.44 -16.27
CA SER A 211 -14.49 -20.90 -16.24
C SER A 211 -15.81 -21.43 -15.68
N GLU A 212 -16.31 -20.86 -14.59
CA GLU A 212 -17.63 -21.23 -14.02
C GLU A 212 -18.76 -20.96 -15.02
N ALA A 213 -18.62 -19.93 -15.86
CA ALA A 213 -19.55 -19.62 -16.95
C ALA A 213 -19.39 -20.53 -18.20
N GLY A 214 -18.44 -21.47 -18.21
CA GLY A 214 -18.18 -22.37 -19.34
C GLY A 214 -17.45 -21.73 -20.52
N THR A 215 -16.90 -20.52 -20.36
CA THR A 215 -16.11 -19.83 -21.38
C THR A 215 -14.77 -19.32 -20.81
N PRO A 216 -13.81 -20.22 -20.50
CA PRO A 216 -12.56 -19.84 -19.85
C PRO A 216 -11.80 -18.78 -20.65
N ARG A 217 -11.42 -17.68 -20.00
CA ARG A 217 -10.68 -16.56 -20.59
C ARG A 217 -9.75 -15.95 -19.55
N ASP A 218 -8.56 -15.59 -19.99
CA ASP A 218 -7.62 -14.78 -19.22
C ASP A 218 -7.58 -13.37 -19.77
N LEU A 219 -7.63 -12.37 -18.88
CA LEU A 219 -7.45 -10.97 -19.22
C LEU A 219 -6.50 -10.31 -18.22
N PRO A 220 -5.67 -9.35 -18.68
CA PRO A 220 -4.87 -8.54 -17.77
C PRO A 220 -5.78 -7.63 -16.92
N PRO A 221 -5.33 -7.18 -15.74
CA PRO A 221 -6.17 -6.41 -14.82
C PRO A 221 -6.69 -5.11 -15.43
N SER A 222 -5.89 -4.43 -16.27
CA SER A 222 -6.30 -3.21 -16.97
C SER A 222 -7.50 -3.45 -17.90
N ALA A 223 -7.45 -4.52 -18.71
CA ALA A 223 -8.55 -4.85 -19.62
C ALA A 223 -9.84 -5.23 -18.88
N ILE A 224 -9.72 -5.88 -17.71
CA ILE A 224 -10.87 -6.18 -16.85
C ILE A 224 -11.49 -4.88 -16.31
N MET A 225 -10.68 -3.95 -15.84
CA MET A 225 -11.14 -2.65 -15.34
C MET A 225 -11.75 -1.77 -16.44
N GLU A 226 -11.20 -1.80 -17.66
CA GLU A 226 -11.76 -1.13 -18.84
C GLU A 226 -13.14 -1.71 -19.21
N ALA A 227 -13.26 -3.04 -19.24
CA ALA A 227 -14.52 -3.73 -19.51
C ALA A 227 -15.57 -3.50 -18.41
N LEU A 228 -15.13 -3.37 -17.15
CA LEU A 228 -15.98 -3.00 -16.04
C LEU A 228 -16.54 -1.58 -16.22
N ALA A 229 -15.68 -0.62 -16.58
CA ALA A 229 -16.06 0.78 -16.77
C ALA A 229 -17.08 0.98 -17.90
N SER A 230 -17.02 0.17 -18.96
CA SER A 230 -17.97 0.24 -20.08
C SER A 230 -19.36 -0.35 -19.74
N SER A 231 -19.53 -0.97 -18.56
CA SER A 231 -20.76 -1.64 -18.10
C SER A 231 -21.32 -2.70 -19.05
N SER A 232 -20.55 -3.13 -20.05
CA SER A 232 -20.99 -4.00 -21.15
C SER A 232 -20.44 -5.42 -21.06
N ALA A 233 -19.75 -5.77 -19.98
CA ALA A 233 -19.10 -7.06 -19.80
C ALA A 233 -19.54 -7.74 -18.49
N PRO A 234 -20.55 -8.64 -18.52
CA PRO A 234 -21.05 -9.32 -17.33
C PRO A 234 -19.97 -10.04 -16.51
N LEU A 235 -19.05 -10.75 -17.17
CA LEU A 235 -17.95 -11.45 -16.51
C LEU A 235 -17.00 -10.49 -15.76
N ALA A 236 -16.79 -9.28 -16.26
CA ALA A 236 -15.96 -8.28 -15.58
C ALA A 236 -16.67 -7.75 -14.33
N GLN A 237 -17.99 -7.57 -14.39
CA GLN A 237 -18.80 -7.18 -13.22
C GLN A 237 -18.81 -8.29 -12.16
N ASP A 238 -18.96 -9.54 -12.57
CA ASP A 238 -18.94 -10.69 -11.65
C ASP A 238 -17.57 -10.85 -10.98
N ALA A 239 -16.48 -10.69 -11.74
CA ALA A 239 -15.13 -10.70 -11.20
C ALA A 239 -14.90 -9.54 -10.21
N ALA A 240 -15.31 -8.33 -10.58
CA ALA A 240 -15.21 -7.15 -9.71
C ALA A 240 -16.04 -7.31 -8.43
N ARG A 241 -17.23 -7.91 -8.53
CA ARG A 241 -18.09 -8.20 -7.38
C ARG A 241 -17.45 -9.21 -6.43
N ALA A 242 -16.88 -10.28 -6.96
CA ALA A 242 -16.15 -11.27 -6.16
C ALA A 242 -14.92 -10.63 -5.48
N PHE A 243 -14.15 -9.80 -6.21
CA PHE A 243 -13.01 -9.07 -5.67
C PHE A 243 -13.42 -8.16 -4.49
N VAL A 244 -14.43 -7.31 -4.69
CA VAL A 244 -14.89 -6.33 -3.68
C VAL A 244 -15.47 -7.03 -2.45
N ARG A 245 -16.26 -8.09 -2.62
CA ARG A 245 -16.79 -8.88 -1.50
C ARG A 245 -15.66 -9.54 -0.71
N MET A 246 -14.66 -10.12 -1.38
CA MET A 246 -13.51 -10.72 -0.71
C MET A 246 -12.69 -9.66 0.04
N LEU A 247 -12.48 -8.48 -0.57
CA LEU A 247 -11.79 -7.36 0.07
C LEU A 247 -12.52 -6.90 1.34
N GLY A 248 -13.84 -6.76 1.30
CA GLY A 248 -14.65 -6.46 2.48
C GLY A 248 -14.52 -7.54 3.57
N THR A 249 -14.61 -8.81 3.18
CA THR A 249 -14.46 -9.96 4.10
C THR A 249 -13.13 -9.95 4.84
N VAL A 250 -12.03 -9.78 4.10
CA VAL A 250 -10.65 -9.74 4.64
C VAL A 250 -10.45 -8.49 5.50
N THR A 251 -10.88 -7.32 5.03
CA THR A 251 -10.81 -6.07 5.81
C THR A 251 -11.54 -6.22 7.14
N GLY A 252 -12.73 -6.83 7.14
CA GLY A 252 -13.49 -7.08 8.37
C GLY A 252 -12.80 -8.06 9.33
N ASN A 253 -12.11 -9.07 8.80
CA ASN A 253 -11.31 -9.98 9.63
C ASN A 253 -10.15 -9.22 10.30
N LEU A 254 -9.41 -8.42 9.52
CA LEU A 254 -8.30 -7.61 10.03
C LEU A 254 -8.76 -6.56 11.04
N ALA A 255 -9.94 -5.96 10.84
CA ALA A 255 -10.52 -5.02 11.78
C ALA A 255 -10.82 -5.66 13.15
N LEU A 256 -11.33 -6.89 13.19
CA LEU A 256 -11.53 -7.61 14.46
C LEU A 256 -10.21 -8.05 15.12
N GLN A 257 -9.15 -8.26 14.33
CA GLN A 257 -7.83 -8.63 14.84
C GLN A 257 -7.08 -7.42 15.41
N CYS A 258 -7.23 -6.24 14.81
CA CYS A 258 -6.44 -5.04 15.13
C CYS A 258 -7.21 -3.98 15.91
N LEU A 259 -8.55 -4.05 15.93
CA LEU A 259 -9.47 -3.07 16.52
C LEU A 259 -9.12 -1.61 16.16
N PRO A 260 -9.10 -1.26 14.86
CA PRO A 260 -8.58 0.01 14.40
C PRO A 260 -9.61 1.15 14.56
N PHE A 261 -9.91 1.52 15.81
CA PHE A 261 -10.85 2.61 16.13
C PHE A 261 -10.43 3.99 15.59
N GLY A 262 -9.16 4.15 15.20
CA GLY A 262 -8.66 5.35 14.53
C GLY A 262 -8.89 5.35 13.01
N GLY A 263 -9.51 4.30 12.46
CA GLY A 263 -9.84 4.17 11.05
C GLY A 263 -8.99 3.15 10.30
N ILE A 264 -9.54 2.69 9.17
CA ILE A 264 -8.93 1.77 8.22
C ILE A 264 -8.67 2.53 6.91
N TYR A 265 -7.45 2.41 6.39
CA TYR A 265 -6.97 3.16 5.24
C TYR A 265 -6.52 2.19 4.16
N LEU A 266 -7.28 2.14 3.06
CA LEU A 266 -6.96 1.36 1.88
C LEU A 266 -6.00 2.16 0.99
N VAL A 267 -4.79 1.64 0.78
CA VAL A 267 -3.74 2.28 -0.03
C VAL A 267 -3.41 1.43 -1.25
N GLY A 268 -2.76 2.04 -2.25
CA GLY A 268 -2.29 1.34 -3.44
C GLY A 268 -3.19 1.51 -4.67
N GLY A 269 -2.61 1.22 -5.84
CA GLY A 269 -3.24 1.49 -7.13
C GLY A 269 -4.54 0.72 -7.38
N VAL A 270 -4.63 -0.53 -6.89
CA VAL A 270 -5.83 -1.36 -7.06
C VAL A 270 -6.94 -0.87 -6.13
N ALA A 271 -6.63 -0.51 -4.87
CA ALA A 271 -7.61 0.10 -3.96
C ALA A 271 -8.27 1.35 -4.57
N ARG A 272 -7.47 2.25 -5.15
CA ARG A 272 -7.97 3.45 -5.84
C ARG A 272 -8.80 3.13 -7.08
N ALA A 273 -8.36 2.19 -7.90
CA ALA A 273 -9.12 1.77 -9.08
C ALA A 273 -10.49 1.17 -8.72
N PHE A 274 -10.58 0.49 -7.57
CA PHE A 274 -11.82 -0.09 -7.07
C PHE A 274 -12.70 0.87 -6.26
N ALA A 275 -12.18 2.01 -5.81
CA ALA A 275 -12.88 2.94 -4.93
C ALA A 275 -14.29 3.34 -5.42
N PRO A 276 -14.54 3.59 -6.73
CA PRO A 276 -15.89 3.88 -7.24
C PRO A 276 -16.88 2.71 -7.10
N TYR A 277 -16.38 1.49 -6.99
CA TYR A 277 -17.17 0.27 -7.06
C TYR A 277 -17.38 -0.40 -5.68
N LEU A 278 -16.63 0.01 -4.65
CA LEU A 278 -16.69 -0.62 -3.32
C LEU A 278 -18.11 -0.65 -2.75
N GLY A 279 -18.82 0.48 -2.80
CA GLY A 279 -20.21 0.57 -2.34
C GLY A 279 -21.15 -0.28 -3.19
N GLN A 280 -21.07 -0.13 -4.52
CA GLN A 280 -21.94 -0.83 -5.48
C GLN A 280 -21.84 -2.36 -5.40
N PHE A 281 -20.64 -2.88 -5.14
CA PHE A 281 -20.36 -4.32 -5.12
C PHE A 281 -20.33 -4.94 -3.72
N GLY A 282 -20.86 -4.24 -2.72
CA GLY A 282 -21.16 -4.84 -1.42
C GLY A 282 -19.96 -4.97 -0.48
N PHE A 283 -18.96 -4.09 -0.59
CA PHE A 283 -17.83 -4.06 0.34
C PHE A 283 -18.29 -3.98 1.80
N GLY A 284 -19.23 -3.05 2.08
CA GLY A 284 -19.74 -2.80 3.43
C GLY A 284 -20.50 -3.98 4.02
N ASP A 285 -21.29 -4.68 3.20
CA ASP A 285 -22.04 -5.85 3.65
C ASP A 285 -21.08 -7.00 4.00
N ALA A 286 -20.09 -7.24 3.15
CA ALA A 286 -19.08 -8.27 3.39
C ALA A 286 -18.16 -7.94 4.58
N PHE A 287 -17.84 -6.65 4.77
CA PHE A 287 -17.10 -6.16 5.94
C PHE A 287 -17.84 -6.45 7.25
N ARG A 288 -19.16 -6.23 7.26
CA ARG A 288 -20.03 -6.42 8.43
C ARG A 288 -20.52 -7.86 8.64
N ASP A 289 -20.34 -8.77 7.69
CA ASP A 289 -20.75 -10.19 7.83
C ASP A 289 -19.86 -10.95 8.84
N LYS A 290 -20.04 -10.63 10.13
CA LYS A 290 -19.30 -11.15 11.29
C LYS A 290 -20.26 -11.72 12.36
N GLY A 291 -21.43 -12.19 11.94
CA GLY A 291 -22.46 -12.75 12.82
C GLY A 291 -22.84 -11.77 13.93
N ARG A 292 -22.72 -12.19 15.20
CA ARG A 292 -23.05 -11.34 16.36
C ARG A 292 -22.22 -10.05 16.46
N PHE A 293 -21.07 -9.97 15.78
CA PHE A 293 -20.23 -8.78 15.74
C PHE A 293 -20.62 -7.81 14.62
N ALA A 294 -21.65 -8.08 13.81
CA ALA A 294 -22.03 -7.21 12.70
C ALA A 294 -22.23 -5.74 13.12
N GLY A 295 -22.97 -5.49 14.20
CA GLY A 295 -23.15 -4.12 14.73
C GLY A 295 -21.89 -3.54 15.39
N PHE A 296 -20.95 -4.37 15.85
CA PHE A 296 -19.67 -3.89 16.37
C PHE A 296 -18.81 -3.29 15.26
N MET A 297 -18.94 -3.79 14.02
CA MET A 297 -18.18 -3.31 12.86
C MET A 297 -18.52 -1.88 12.45
N ASP A 298 -19.71 -1.36 12.83
CA ASP A 298 -20.15 0.01 12.51
C ASP A 298 -19.28 1.10 13.15
N GLN A 299 -18.45 0.74 14.13
CA GLN A 299 -17.50 1.66 14.77
C GLN A 299 -16.29 1.96 13.90
N PHE A 300 -15.99 1.17 12.88
CA PHE A 300 -14.75 1.31 12.10
C PHE A 300 -14.97 2.10 10.81
N ALA A 301 -14.39 3.30 10.75
CA ALA A 301 -14.34 4.06 9.50
C ALA A 301 -13.39 3.39 8.49
N VAL A 302 -13.76 3.44 7.20
CA VAL A 302 -12.91 2.96 6.09
C VAL A 302 -12.79 4.07 5.06
N SER A 303 -11.56 4.40 4.67
CA SER A 303 -11.26 5.36 3.60
C SER A 303 -10.25 4.79 2.61
N VAL A 304 -10.33 5.23 1.35
CA VAL A 304 -9.28 5.01 0.33
C VAL A 304 -8.38 6.23 0.30
N VAL A 305 -7.06 6.02 0.35
CA VAL A 305 -6.06 7.07 0.20
C VAL A 305 -5.81 7.34 -1.27
N GLU A 306 -6.05 8.57 -1.72
CA GLU A 306 -5.89 9.04 -3.09
C GLU A 306 -4.60 9.85 -3.31
N ASP A 307 -3.73 9.92 -2.29
CA ASP A 307 -2.42 10.58 -2.35
C ASP A 307 -1.33 9.69 -2.97
N ASP A 308 -0.76 10.13 -4.11
CA ASP A 308 0.33 9.44 -4.81
C ASP A 308 1.69 9.52 -4.09
N TYR A 309 1.84 10.42 -3.12
CA TYR A 309 3.09 10.72 -2.43
C TYR A 309 3.04 10.38 -0.94
N ALA A 310 1.98 9.75 -0.45
CA ALA A 310 1.83 9.37 0.96
C ALA A 310 3.04 8.57 1.49
N ALA A 311 3.63 7.66 0.71
CA ALA A 311 4.85 6.94 1.11
C ALA A 311 6.04 7.89 1.37
N LEU A 312 6.21 8.94 0.56
CA LEU A 312 7.26 9.95 0.78
C LEU A 312 7.00 10.72 2.08
N THR A 313 5.75 11.16 2.30
CA THR A 313 5.32 11.80 3.55
C THR A 313 5.59 10.90 4.75
N GLY A 314 5.31 9.59 4.62
CA GLY A 314 5.59 8.59 5.62
C GLY A 314 7.07 8.45 5.97
N CYS A 315 7.95 8.42 4.97
CA CYS A 315 9.40 8.46 5.16
C CYS A 315 9.84 9.71 5.92
N ALA A 316 9.27 10.88 5.59
CA ALA A 316 9.58 12.14 6.27
C ALA A 316 9.14 12.10 7.74
N CYS A 317 7.92 11.61 8.01
CA CYS A 317 7.38 11.45 9.36
C CYS A 317 8.19 10.46 10.22
N HIS A 318 8.64 9.35 9.62
CA HIS A 318 9.49 8.40 10.32
C HIS A 318 10.84 9.01 10.69
N LEU A 319 11.49 9.74 9.76
CA LEU A 319 12.75 10.42 10.04
C LEU A 319 12.63 11.46 11.14
N ASP A 320 11.58 12.29 11.09
CA ASP A 320 11.35 13.34 12.08
C ASP A 320 11.21 12.76 13.50
N GLY A 321 10.61 11.58 13.64
CA GLY A 321 10.53 10.87 14.92
C GLY A 321 11.82 10.20 15.40
N LEU A 322 12.86 10.11 14.55
CA LEU A 322 14.18 9.58 14.93
C LEU A 322 15.16 10.68 15.38
N THR A 323 14.85 11.95 15.11
CA THR A 323 15.69 13.12 15.42
C THR A 323 15.25 13.82 16.68
#